data_AF-A0A1Q4Z3M6-F1
#
_entry.id   AF-A0A1Q4Z3M6-F1
#
_cell.length_a   1.000
_cell.length_b   1.000
_cell.length_c   1.000
_cell.angle_alpha   90.00
_cell.angle_beta   90.00
_cell.angle_gamma   90.00
#
_symmetry.space_group_name_H-M   'P 1'
#
loop_
_entity.id
_entity.type
_entity.pdbx_description
1 polymer ?
#
loop_
_entity_poly.entity_id
_entity_poly.type
_entity_poly.pdbx_seq_one_letter_code
_entity_poly.pdbx_strand_id
1 'polypeptide(L)'
;MVLDNASAHVAKALKDRRDQLAKTGVKLFCLPPRSPELNDIERIWRSAKYEDHPAEPTPASKPSSPPWTRHSPSNRPATKDQQRTVPKPLRSA
;
A
#
# COMPACT_ATOMS: atom_id res chain seq x y z
N MET A 1 16.65 -15.10 -15.18
CA MET A 1 16.09 -14.10 -14.24
C MET A 1 15.87 -14.78 -12.90
N VAL A 2 16.14 -14.06 -11.82
CA VAL A 2 15.98 -14.53 -10.44
C VAL A 2 14.59 -14.08 -9.96
N LEU A 3 13.85 -14.99 -9.32
CA LEU A 3 12.55 -14.71 -8.73
C LEU A 3 12.59 -15.02 -7.23
N ASP A 4 12.00 -14.12 -6.46
CA ASP A 4 11.71 -14.34 -5.05
C ASP A 4 10.45 -15.21 -4.89
N ASN A 5 10.14 -15.57 -3.64
CA ASN A 5 9.07 -16.50 -3.32
C ASN A 5 7.72 -15.80 -3.07
N ALA A 6 7.50 -14.59 -3.60
CA ALA A 6 6.21 -13.93 -3.53
C ALA A 6 5.11 -14.81 -4.16
N SER A 7 3.91 -14.75 -3.61
CA SER A 7 2.78 -15.63 -3.98
C SER A 7 2.48 -15.61 -5.49
N ALA A 8 2.65 -14.47 -6.15
CA ALA A 8 2.52 -14.31 -7.59
C ALA A 8 3.53 -15.15 -8.40
N HIS A 9 4.74 -15.36 -7.88
CA HIS A 9 5.80 -16.11 -8.55
C HIS A 9 5.76 -17.62 -8.27
N VAL A 10 5.12 -18.05 -7.18
CA VAL A 10 4.88 -19.48 -6.89
C VAL A 10 3.53 -20.00 -7.42
N ALA A 11 2.72 -19.12 -8.02
CA ALA A 11 1.44 -19.48 -8.61
C ALA A 11 1.58 -20.62 -9.64
N LYS A 12 0.60 -21.53 -9.66
CA LYS A 12 0.57 -22.68 -10.56
C LYS A 12 0.69 -22.26 -12.03
N ALA A 13 0.03 -21.16 -12.40
CA ALA A 13 0.11 -20.59 -13.75
C ALA A 13 1.55 -20.24 -14.21
N LEU A 14 2.45 -19.87 -13.30
CA LEU A 14 3.85 -19.62 -13.64
C LEU A 14 4.64 -20.94 -13.77
N LYS A 15 4.35 -21.92 -12.89
CA LYS A 15 4.96 -23.27 -12.98
C LYS A 15 4.59 -23.97 -14.28
N ASP A 16 3.32 -23.89 -14.68
CA ASP A 16 2.81 -24.52 -15.90
C ASP A 16 3.41 -23.89 -17.17
N ARG A 17 3.82 -22.63 -17.12
CA ARG A 17 4.47 -21.93 -18.25
C ARG A 17 5.99 -21.96 -18.20
N ARG A 18 6.60 -22.50 -17.15
CA ARG A 18 8.05 -22.44 -16.94
C ARG A 18 8.83 -23.07 -18.09
N ASP A 19 8.34 -24.20 -18.60
CA ASP A 19 8.92 -24.89 -19.75
C ASP A 19 8.74 -24.11 -21.05
N GLN A 20 7.62 -23.39 -21.21
CA GLN A 20 7.38 -22.51 -22.34
C GLN A 20 8.36 -21.32 -22.33
N LEU A 21 8.57 -20.70 -21.17
CA LEU A 21 9.53 -19.61 -21.01
C LEU A 21 10.97 -20.07 -21.27
N ALA A 22 11.32 -21.28 -20.84
CA ALA A 22 12.65 -21.86 -21.10
C ALA A 22 12.91 -22.01 -22.60
N LYS A 23 11.88 -22.39 -23.39
CA LYS A 23 11.97 -22.48 -24.87
C LYS A 23 12.17 -21.14 -25.55
N THR A 24 11.71 -20.04 -24.94
CA THR A 24 11.96 -18.67 -25.39
C THR A 24 13.34 -18.15 -24.97
N GLY A 25 14.16 -18.97 -24.30
CA GLY A 25 15.48 -18.60 -23.80
C GLY A 25 15.46 -17.95 -22.41
N VAL A 26 14.30 -17.86 -21.76
CA VAL A 26 14.17 -17.29 -20.42
C VAL A 26 14.27 -18.39 -19.37
N LYS A 27 15.42 -18.45 -18.69
CA LYS A 27 15.60 -19.34 -17.52
C LYS A 27 15.21 -18.63 -16.24
N LEU A 28 14.33 -19.27 -15.46
CA LEU A 28 13.85 -18.77 -14.16
C LEU A 28 14.52 -19.52 -13.01
N PHE A 29 15.23 -18.79 -12.15
CA PHE A 29 15.86 -19.33 -10.94
C PHE A 29 15.02 -18.94 -9.72
N CYS A 30 14.58 -19.94 -8.95
CA CYS A 30 13.89 -19.69 -7.68
C CYS A 30 14.91 -19.67 -6.56
N LEU A 31 14.83 -18.65 -5.72
CA LEU A 31 15.66 -18.55 -4.52
C LEU A 31 15.13 -19.43 -3.38
N PRO A 32 16.00 -19.84 -2.43
CA PRO A 32 15.57 -20.42 -1.18
C PRO A 32 14.61 -19.48 -0.40
N PRO A 33 13.71 -20.02 0.44
CA PRO A 33 12.82 -19.20 1.25
C PRO A 33 13.58 -18.23 2.15
N ARG A 34 13.13 -16.97 2.19
CA ARG A 34 13.68 -15.89 3.04
C ARG A 34 15.17 -15.60 2.82
N SER A 35 15.64 -15.70 1.58
CA SER A 35 17.01 -15.32 1.19
C SER A 35 17.06 -14.02 0.38
N PRO A 36 16.69 -12.86 0.95
CA PRO A 36 16.75 -11.58 0.22
C PRO A 36 18.20 -11.19 -0.17
N GLU A 37 19.20 -11.69 0.54
CA GLU A 37 20.63 -11.48 0.23
C GLU A 37 21.06 -12.04 -1.13
N LEU A 38 20.28 -12.98 -1.68
CA LEU A 38 20.52 -13.59 -2.98
C LEU A 38 19.74 -12.92 -4.12
N ASN A 39 18.93 -11.89 -3.80
CA ASN A 39 18.13 -11.15 -4.77
C ASN A 39 18.73 -9.76 -4.97
N ASP A 40 19.49 -9.56 -6.06
CA ASP A 40 20.20 -8.28 -6.31
C ASP A 40 19.28 -7.04 -6.31
N ILE A 41 18.01 -7.22 -6.70
CA ILE A 41 17.03 -6.12 -6.71
C ILE A 41 16.73 -5.59 -5.30
N GLU A 42 16.90 -6.40 -4.25
CA GLU A 42 16.69 -5.98 -2.85
C GLU A 42 17.68 -4.89 -2.44
N ARG A 43 18.88 -4.86 -3.05
CA ARG A 43 19.83 -3.78 -2.81
C ARG A 43 19.30 -2.45 -3.36
N ILE A 44 18.73 -2.48 -4.56
CA ILE A 44 18.14 -1.31 -5.21
C ILE A 44 16.94 -0.82 -4.41
N TRP A 45 16.05 -1.73 -4.00
CA TRP A 45 14.90 -1.37 -3.18
C TRP A 45 15.29 -0.77 -1.83
N ARG A 46 16.34 -1.27 -1.17
CA ARG A 46 16.84 -0.68 0.08
C ARG A 46 17.30 0.76 -0.11
N SER A 47 18.09 1.04 -1.15
CA SER A 47 18.50 2.42 -1.46
C SER A 47 17.29 3.31 -1.74
N ALA A 48 16.35 2.85 -2.56
CA ALA A 48 15.12 3.59 -2.86
C ALA A 48 14.23 3.85 -1.63
N LYS A 49 14.31 3.01 -0.59
CA LYS A 49 13.46 3.09 0.62
C LYS A 49 14.06 3.92 1.74
N TYR A 50 15.38 4.06 1.80
CA TYR A 50 16.05 4.65 2.96
C TYR A 50 17.04 5.76 2.60
N GLU A 51 17.58 5.76 1.38
CA GLU A 51 18.62 6.68 0.94
C GLU A 51 18.04 7.74 -0.01
N ASP A 52 17.16 7.35 -0.95
CA ASP A 52 16.58 8.25 -1.96
C ASP A 52 15.36 9.07 -1.47
N HIS A 53 15.35 9.43 -0.19
CA HIS A 53 14.42 10.46 0.25
C HIS A 53 14.99 11.81 -0.18
N PRO A 54 14.28 12.61 -1.01
CA PRO A 54 14.64 14.01 -1.12
C PRO A 54 14.59 14.55 0.29
N ALA A 55 15.70 15.13 0.77
CA ALA A 55 15.69 15.86 2.01
C ALA A 55 14.49 16.81 1.92
N GLU A 56 13.51 16.64 2.82
CA GLU A 56 12.44 17.61 2.97
C GLU A 56 13.14 18.96 3.00
N PRO A 57 12.83 19.91 2.08
CA PRO A 57 13.41 21.22 2.18
C PRO A 57 13.03 21.69 3.57
N THR A 58 14.03 21.77 4.47
CA THR A 58 13.83 22.23 5.84
C THR A 58 12.96 23.45 5.71
N PRO A 59 11.71 23.46 6.22
CA PRO A 59 10.89 24.63 6.07
C PRO A 59 11.64 25.71 6.82
N ALA A 60 12.28 26.61 6.08
CA ALA A 60 12.93 27.77 6.61
C ALA A 60 11.90 28.40 7.54
N SER A 61 12.19 28.35 8.85
CA SER A 61 11.49 29.07 9.91
C SER A 61 10.01 29.29 9.64
N LYS A 62 9.15 28.38 10.14
CA LYS A 62 7.70 28.62 10.22
C LYS A 62 7.47 30.07 10.72
N PRO A 63 6.80 30.95 9.96
CA PRO A 63 6.41 32.23 10.55
C PRO A 63 5.51 31.90 11.75
N SER A 64 5.85 32.49 12.90
CA SER A 64 5.12 32.41 14.16
C SER A 64 3.62 32.40 13.89
N SER A 65 2.92 31.38 14.38
CA SER A 65 1.46 31.29 14.28
C SER A 65 0.80 32.60 14.72
N PRO A 66 -0.23 33.10 14.00
CA PRO A 66 -1.02 34.24 14.47
C PRO A 66 -1.87 33.84 15.71
N PRO A 67 -2.21 34.79 16.59
CA PRO A 67 -2.64 34.52 17.98
C PRO A 67 -4.03 33.90 18.14
N TRP A 68 -4.74 33.57 17.05
CA TRP A 68 -6.11 33.07 17.12
C TRP A 68 -6.17 31.54 17.10
N THR A 69 -5.47 30.86 18.01
CA THR A 69 -5.72 29.43 18.25
C THR A 69 -6.29 29.22 19.65
N ARG A 70 -7.62 29.34 19.79
CA ARG A 70 -8.39 28.56 20.76
C ARG A 70 -9.89 28.62 20.48
N HIS A 71 -10.40 27.66 19.71
CA HIS A 71 -11.75 27.17 19.95
C HIS A 71 -11.68 25.65 20.12
N SER A 72 -11.67 25.23 21.39
CA SER A 72 -11.96 23.85 21.78
C SER A 72 -13.38 23.49 21.32
N PRO A 73 -13.62 22.33 20.69
CA PRO A 73 -14.98 21.85 20.52
C PRO A 73 -15.38 21.13 21.81
N SER A 74 -15.87 21.88 22.79
CA SER A 74 -16.59 21.31 23.93
C SER A 74 -17.95 21.99 24.05
N ASN A 75 -18.94 21.42 23.36
CA ASN A 75 -20.12 20.90 24.04
C ASN A 75 -21.10 20.28 23.04
N ARG A 76 -21.27 18.97 23.15
CA ARG A 76 -22.54 18.32 22.82
C ARG A 76 -23.46 18.48 24.04
N PRO A 77 -24.72 18.87 23.86
CA PRO A 77 -25.82 18.00 24.29
C PRO A 77 -26.88 17.90 23.17
N ALA A 78 -27.21 16.70 22.71
CA ALA A 78 -28.29 15.85 23.21
C ALA A 78 -29.71 16.43 22.98
N THR A 79 -30.44 15.74 22.09
CA THR A 79 -31.90 15.70 21.90
C THR A 79 -32.56 16.85 21.13
N LYS A 80 -33.24 16.54 20.02
CA LYS A 80 -34.68 16.26 20.00
C LYS A 80 -35.13 15.92 18.57
N ASP A 81 -35.74 14.74 18.46
CA ASP A 81 -36.92 14.43 17.63
C ASP A 81 -37.16 15.30 16.39
N GLN A 82 -36.98 14.74 15.19
CA GLN A 82 -37.99 14.89 14.13
C GLN A 82 -38.00 13.64 13.26
N GLN A 83 -39.05 12.87 13.49
CA GLN A 83 -39.54 11.81 12.63
C GLN A 83 -39.77 12.34 11.21
N ARG A 84 -39.26 11.65 10.19
CA ARG A 84 -39.97 11.58 8.91
C ARG A 84 -39.82 10.21 8.29
N THR A 85 -40.93 9.50 8.40
CA THR A 85 -41.29 8.22 7.81
C THR A 85 -40.94 8.19 6.32
N VAL A 86 -40.21 7.16 5.88
CA VAL A 86 -40.09 6.80 4.46
C VAL A 86 -40.83 5.48 4.27
N PRO A 87 -41.81 5.36 3.37
CA PRO A 87 -42.50 4.10 3.17
C PRO A 87 -41.59 3.11 2.39
N LYS A 88 -41.60 1.86 2.84
CA LYS A 88 -40.95 0.72 2.19
C LYS A 88 -41.60 0.43 0.83
N PRO A 89 -40.84 0.07 -0.22
CA PRO A 89 -41.45 -0.51 -1.42
C PRO A 89 -41.91 -1.94 -1.13
N LEU A 90 -43.17 -2.21 -1.43
CA LEU A 90 -43.78 -3.53 -1.36
C LEU A 90 -43.18 -4.42 -2.48
N ARG A 91 -42.74 -5.61 -2.10
CA ARG A 91 -42.21 -6.65 -3.01
C ARG A 91 -43.28 -7.73 -3.21
N SER A 92 -43.20 -8.39 -4.37
CA SER A 92 -43.91 -9.60 -4.83
C SER A 92 -45.20 -9.33 -5.64
N ALA A 93 -45.49 -10.05 -6.72
CA ALA A 93 -45.19 -11.45 -7.05
C ALA A 93 -44.70 -11.66 -8.49
#